data_AF-A0A515EKL6-F1
#
_entry.id   AF-A0A515EKL6-F1
#
_cell.length_a   1.000
_cell.length_b   1.000
_cell.length_c   1.000
_cell.angle_alpha   90.00
_cell.angle_beta   90.00
_cell.angle_gamma   90.00
#
_symmetry.space_group_name_H-M   'P 1'
#
loop_
_entity.id
_entity.type
_entity.pdbx_description
1 polymer ?
#
loop_
_entity_poly.entity_id
_entity_poly.type
_entity_poly.pdbx_seq_one_letter_code
_entity_poly.pdbx_strand_id
1 'polypeptide(L)'
;MSAHLVALAALGWVLAYLYGFWLLYVLIMGFYRAYLSKRLTKPALVLASPALIVGYLVDLIANWTLATAWFLEFPKRPLELVTDRLSRYIGLQEDCWHKEHAVWVCQNLLDYFDPHDKHCVSES
;
A
#
# COMPACT_ATOMS: atom_id res chain seq x y z
N MET A 1 14.81 24.38 -18.05
CA MET A 1 14.69 22.93 -18.30
C MET A 1 13.53 22.71 -19.27
N SER A 2 13.69 21.92 -20.33
CA SER A 2 12.60 21.73 -21.31
C SER A 2 11.42 20.96 -20.71
N ALA A 3 10.20 21.18 -21.22
CA ALA A 3 8.99 20.55 -20.70
C ALA A 3 9.08 19.01 -20.69
N HIS A 4 9.72 18.42 -21.70
CA HIS A 4 9.96 16.98 -21.76
C HIS A 4 10.90 16.48 -20.65
N LEU A 5 11.95 17.23 -20.30
CA LEU A 5 12.85 16.86 -19.20
C LEU A 5 12.15 16.93 -17.85
N VAL A 6 11.25 17.92 -17.66
CA VAL A 6 10.42 18.03 -16.45
C VAL A 6 9.47 16.83 -16.33
N ALA A 7 8.78 16.47 -17.41
CA ALA A 7 7.86 15.33 -17.42
C ALA A 7 8.58 14.00 -17.13
N LEU A 8 9.76 13.78 -17.73
CA LEU A 8 10.56 12.59 -17.46
C LEU A 8 11.05 12.52 -16.02
N ALA A 9 11.49 13.65 -15.46
CA ALA A 9 11.90 13.70 -14.06
C ALA A 9 10.72 13.40 -13.11
N ALA A 10 9.55 14.00 -13.37
CA ALA A 10 8.34 13.74 -12.59
C ALA A 10 7.93 12.26 -12.63
N LEU A 11 7.94 11.65 -13.82
CA LEU A 11 7.68 10.22 -13.98
C LEU A 11 8.69 9.37 -13.19
N GLY A 12 9.98 9.71 -13.29
CA GLY A 12 11.04 9.05 -12.52
C GLY A 12 10.81 9.11 -11.02
N TRP A 13 10.40 10.27 -10.49
CA TRP A 13 10.07 10.44 -9.08
C TRP A 13 8.84 9.62 -8.65
N VAL A 14 7.79 9.57 -9.47
CA VAL A 14 6.60 8.74 -9.19
C VAL A 14 6.97 7.26 -9.13
N LEU A 15 7.76 6.77 -10.09
CA LEU A 15 8.21 5.38 -10.11
C LEU A 15 9.10 5.06 -8.91
N ALA A 16 10.04 5.94 -8.57
CA ALA A 16 10.89 5.78 -7.39
C ALA A 16 10.06 5.77 -6.10
N TYR A 17 9.05 6.63 -5.99
CA TYR A 17 8.14 6.66 -4.85
C TYR A 17 7.34 5.35 -4.73
N LEU A 18 6.72 4.88 -5.82
CA LEU A 18 5.94 3.64 -5.83
C LEU A 18 6.82 2.42 -5.48
N TYR A 19 8.04 2.37 -6.00
CA TYR A 19 8.98 1.30 -5.67
C TYR A 19 9.40 1.35 -4.20
N GLY A 20 9.73 2.54 -3.68
CA GLY A 20 10.06 2.73 -2.27
C GLY A 20 8.90 2.39 -1.34
N PHE A 21 7.67 2.76 -1.72
CA PHE A 21 6.46 2.42 -0.99
C PHE A 21 6.24 0.89 -0.94
N TRP A 22 6.42 0.21 -2.07
CA TRP A 22 6.35 -1.25 -2.11
C TRP A 22 7.43 -1.93 -1.25
N LEU A 23 8.69 -1.47 -1.28
CA LEU A 23 9.74 -1.99 -0.41
C LEU A 23 9.43 -1.78 1.08
N LEU A 24 8.84 -0.63 1.42
CA LEU A 24 8.43 -0.33 2.79
C LEU A 24 7.29 -1.25 3.25
N TYR A 25 6.34 -1.55 2.38
CA TYR A 25 5.31 -2.57 2.62
C TYR A 25 5.95 -3.94 2.91
N VAL A 26 6.88 -4.41 2.07
CA VAL A 26 7.59 -5.68 2.28
C VAL A 26 8.31 -5.72 3.63
N LEU A 27 9.01 -4.63 3.99
CA LEU A 27 9.70 -4.51 5.28
C LEU A 27 8.72 -4.63 6.46
N ILE A 28 7.60 -3.91 6.40
CA ILE A 28 6.58 -3.89 7.45
C ILE A 28 5.92 -5.27 7.59
N MET A 29 5.63 -5.95 6.49
CA MET A 29 5.13 -7.33 6.52
C MET A 29 6.15 -8.30 7.14
N GLY A 30 7.45 -8.07 6.95
CA GLY A 30 8.51 -8.79 7.64
C GLY A 30 8.43 -8.63 9.17
N PHE A 31 8.26 -7.39 9.65
CA PHE A 31 8.05 -7.12 11.08
C PHE A 31 6.76 -7.73 11.61
N TYR A 32 5.68 -7.64 10.84
CA TYR A 32 4.39 -8.21 11.22
C TYR A 32 4.47 -9.74 11.34
N ARG A 33 5.16 -10.42 10.44
CA ARG A 33 5.44 -11.87 10.53
C ARG A 33 6.23 -12.22 11.79
N ALA A 34 7.27 -11.44 12.12
CA ALA A 34 8.03 -11.62 13.35
C ALA A 34 7.16 -11.40 14.60
N TYR A 35 6.27 -10.41 14.57
CA TYR A 35 5.30 -10.15 15.62
C TYR A 35 4.33 -11.33 15.83
N LEU A 36 3.70 -11.82 14.75
CA LEU A 36 2.77 -12.96 14.80
C LEU A 36 3.45 -14.24 15.32
N SER A 37 4.72 -14.46 14.96
CA SER A 37 5.51 -15.58 15.47
C SER A 37 6.00 -15.42 16.92
N LYS A 38 5.66 -14.33 17.60
CA LYS A 38 6.12 -13.96 18.96
C LYS A 38 7.65 -13.84 19.08
N ARG A 39 8.32 -13.49 17.97
CA ARG A 39 9.79 -13.31 17.91
C ARG A 39 10.24 -11.85 17.85
N LEU A 40 9.31 -10.91 17.65
CA LEU A 40 9.62 -9.49 17.67
C LEU A 40 9.83 -9.02 19.12
N THR A 41 11.09 -8.86 19.51
CA THR A 41 11.47 -8.38 20.84
C THR A 41 11.14 -6.90 21.02
N LYS A 42 11.06 -6.42 22.27
CA LYS A 42 10.83 -4.99 22.54
C LYS A 42 11.89 -4.07 21.89
N PRO A 43 13.21 -4.35 21.97
CA PRO A 43 14.20 -3.55 21.28
C PRO A 43 13.99 -3.54 19.76
N ALA A 44 13.70 -4.70 19.16
CA ALA A 44 13.42 -4.79 17.73
C ALA A 44 12.17 -3.99 17.34
N LEU A 45 11.11 -4.01 18.16
CA LEU A 45 9.92 -3.20 17.95
C LEU A 45 10.23 -1.69 17.98
N VAL A 46 11.06 -1.24 18.92
CA VAL A 46 11.50 0.17 18.99
C VAL A 46 12.23 0.56 17.71
N LEU A 47 13.13 -0.29 17.21
CA LEU A 47 13.85 -0.08 15.95
C LEU A 47 12.96 -0.17 14.70
N ALA A 48 11.90 -0.99 14.74
CA ALA A 48 10.91 -1.08 13.67
C ALA A 48 9.97 0.14 13.64
N SER A 49 9.74 0.78 14.78
CA SER A 49 8.73 1.84 14.92
C SER A 49 8.88 3.02 13.95
N PRO A 50 10.09 3.53 13.61
CA PRO A 50 10.22 4.59 12.61
C PRO A 50 9.73 4.14 11.24
N ALA A 51 10.08 2.92 10.81
CA ALA A 51 9.62 2.38 9.53
C ALA A 51 8.10 2.15 9.53
N LEU A 52 7.50 1.69 10.64
CA LEU A 52 6.06 1.54 10.77
C LEU A 52 5.33 2.88 10.65
N ILE A 53 5.83 3.93 11.32
CA ILE A 53 5.26 5.28 11.25
C ILE A 53 5.37 5.83 9.82
N VAL A 54 6.55 5.70 9.20
CA VAL A 54 6.75 6.16 7.81
C VAL A 54 5.84 5.39 6.87
N GLY A 55 5.71 4.07 7.01
CA GLY A 55 4.84 3.26 6.15
C GLY A 55 3.39 3.67 6.24
N TYR A 56 2.89 3.86 7.45
CA TYR A 56 1.53 4.35 7.68
C TYR A 56 1.29 5.71 7.01
N LEU A 57 2.23 6.66 7.16
CA LEU A 57 2.09 7.98 6.55
C LEU A 57 2.20 7.94 5.03
N VAL A 58 3.12 7.14 4.48
CA VAL A 58 3.28 6.96 3.03
C VAL A 58 2.02 6.34 2.44
N ASP A 59 1.45 5.32 3.07
CA ASP A 59 0.21 4.67 2.65
C ASP A 59 -0.96 5.68 2.65
N LEU A 60 -1.11 6.45 3.73
CA LEU A 60 -2.12 7.50 3.81
C LEU A 60 -1.97 8.57 2.72
N ILE A 61 -0.75 9.06 2.48
CA ILE A 61 -0.47 10.09 1.46
C ILE A 61 -0.70 9.53 0.04
N ALA A 62 -0.29 8.29 -0.22
CA ALA A 62 -0.52 7.61 -1.48
C ALA A 62 -2.03 7.48 -1.75
N ASN A 63 -2.83 7.22 -0.71
CA ASN A 63 -4.28 7.10 -0.84
C ASN A 63 -4.94 8.42 -1.27
N TRP A 64 -4.48 9.54 -0.70
CA TRP A 64 -4.99 10.87 -1.05
C TRP A 64 -4.52 11.37 -2.42
N THR A 65 -3.39 10.87 -2.92
CA THR A 65 -2.75 11.36 -4.16
C THR A 65 -2.85 10.35 -5.30
N LEU A 66 -1.94 9.37 -5.35
CA LEU A 66 -1.80 8.41 -6.44
C LEU A 66 -3.02 7.50 -6.56
N ALA A 67 -3.58 7.00 -5.46
CA ALA A 67 -4.77 6.16 -5.51
C ALA A 67 -6.01 6.97 -5.93
N THR A 68 -6.13 8.23 -5.51
CA THR A 68 -7.19 9.13 -6.00
C THR A 68 -7.09 9.33 -7.50
N ALA A 69 -5.89 9.57 -8.03
CA ALA A 69 -5.66 9.71 -9.46
C ALA A 69 -5.94 8.39 -10.22
N TRP A 70 -5.53 7.26 -9.66
CA TRP A 70 -5.70 5.94 -10.29
C TRP A 70 -7.16 5.49 -10.33
N PHE A 71 -7.88 5.64 -9.22
CA PHE A 71 -9.27 5.20 -9.06
C PHE A 71 -10.31 6.28 -9.37
N LEU A 72 -9.86 7.51 -9.67
CA LEU A 72 -10.70 8.68 -9.91
C LEU A 72 -11.72 8.93 -8.78
N GLU A 73 -11.35 8.57 -7.55
CA GLU A 73 -12.19 8.64 -6.36
C GLU A 73 -11.37 9.09 -5.15
N PHE A 74 -11.85 10.10 -4.42
CA PHE A 74 -11.24 10.51 -3.14
C PHE A 74 -11.48 9.46 -2.04
N PRO A 75 -10.61 9.41 -1.00
CA PRO A 75 -10.83 8.54 0.15
C PRO A 75 -12.21 8.76 0.79
N LYS A 76 -12.87 7.68 1.23
CA LYS A 76 -14.17 7.75 1.90
C LYS A 76 -14.05 8.21 3.36
N ARG A 77 -12.87 8.08 3.96
CA ARG A 77 -12.58 8.50 5.34
C ARG A 77 -11.23 9.23 5.38
N PRO A 78 -11.05 10.22 6.28
CA PRO A 78 -9.81 11.00 6.35
C PRO A 78 -8.53 10.18 6.55
N LEU A 79 -8.64 9.06 7.27
CA LEU A 79 -7.53 8.14 7.60
C LEU A 79 -7.62 6.81 6.86
N GLU A 80 -8.40 6.73 5.76
CA GLU A 80 -8.41 5.53 4.92
C GLU A 80 -7.04 5.36 4.26
N LEU A 81 -6.44 4.18 4.38
CA LEU A 81 -5.20 3.81 3.71
C LEU A 81 -5.46 3.31 2.27
N VAL A 82 -4.43 3.18 1.44
CA VAL A 82 -4.53 2.49 0.13
C VAL A 82 -4.97 1.06 0.35
N THR A 83 -4.36 0.38 1.32
CA THR A 83 -4.71 -1.00 1.70
C THR A 83 -6.18 -1.14 2.08
N ASP A 84 -6.73 -0.24 2.91
CA ASP A 84 -8.16 -0.19 3.23
C ASP A 84 -9.05 -0.02 1.98
N ARG A 85 -8.64 0.88 1.07
CA ARG A 85 -9.38 1.14 -0.17
C ARG A 85 -9.39 -0.09 -1.07
N LEU A 86 -8.26 -0.77 -1.23
CA LEU A 86 -8.14 -1.98 -2.04
C LEU A 86 -9.08 -3.07 -1.50
N SER A 87 -9.07 -3.32 -0.19
CA SER A 87 -9.97 -4.27 0.46
C SER A 87 -11.45 -3.91 0.25
N ARG A 88 -11.80 -2.62 0.34
CA ARG A 88 -13.16 -2.14 0.04
C ARG A 88 -13.57 -2.41 -1.40
N TYR A 89 -12.70 -2.17 -2.38
CA TYR A 89 -13.02 -2.44 -3.80
C TYR A 89 -13.11 -3.93 -4.11
N ILE A 90 -12.30 -4.76 -3.45
CA ILE A 90 -12.39 -6.22 -3.61
C ILE A 90 -13.71 -6.76 -3.06
N GLY A 91 -14.24 -6.16 -1.99
CA GLY A 91 -15.56 -6.47 -1.42
C GLY A 91 -16.77 -6.00 -2.23
N LEU A 92 -16.59 -5.36 -3.40
CA LEU A 92 -17.72 -4.98 -4.25
C LEU A 92 -18.40 -6.22 -4.84
N GLN A 93 -19.73 -6.26 -4.74
CA GLN A 93 -20.57 -7.33 -5.29
C GLN A 93 -20.51 -7.35 -6.83
N GLU A 94 -20.60 -6.18 -7.45
CA GLU A 94 -20.50 -6.02 -8.89
C GLU A 94 -19.05 -6.06 -9.34
N ASP A 95 -18.80 -6.73 -10.46
CA ASP A 95 -17.50 -6.67 -11.11
C ASP A 95 -17.37 -5.33 -11.86
N CYS A 96 -16.36 -4.57 -11.48
CA CYS A 96 -16.05 -3.27 -12.06
C CYS A 96 -14.53 -3.07 -12.10
N TRP A 97 -14.09 -2.06 -12.85
CA TRP A 97 -12.65 -1.80 -13.03
C TRP A 97 -11.93 -1.47 -11.73
N HIS A 98 -12.62 -0.83 -10.75
CA HIS A 98 -12.06 -0.60 -9.40
C HIS A 98 -11.67 -1.91 -8.73
N LYS A 99 -12.58 -2.90 -8.77
CA LYS A 99 -12.37 -4.24 -8.21
C LYS A 99 -11.27 -4.99 -8.97
N GLU A 100 -11.30 -4.99 -10.29
CA GLU A 100 -10.29 -5.65 -11.12
C GLU A 100 -8.88 -5.12 -10.82
N HIS A 101 -8.71 -3.80 -10.79
CA HIS A 101 -7.42 -3.19 -10.48
C HIS A 101 -6.98 -3.48 -9.04
N ALA A 102 -7.91 -3.46 -8.08
CA ALA A 102 -7.59 -3.78 -6.69
C ALA A 102 -7.14 -5.24 -6.52
N VAL A 103 -7.86 -6.18 -7.14
CA VAL A 103 -7.49 -7.60 -7.19
C VAL A 103 -6.10 -7.76 -7.82
N TRP A 104 -5.84 -7.11 -8.95
CA TRP A 104 -4.55 -7.21 -9.63
C TRP A 104 -3.39 -6.72 -8.73
N VAL A 105 -3.55 -5.56 -8.08
CA VAL A 105 -2.54 -5.01 -7.18
C VAL A 105 -2.28 -5.98 -6.03
N CYS A 106 -3.31 -6.48 -5.36
CA CYS A 106 -3.13 -7.34 -4.21
C CYS A 106 -2.48 -8.68 -4.61
N GLN A 107 -2.97 -9.35 -5.66
CA GLN A 107 -2.45 -10.64 -6.09
C GLN A 107 -1.01 -10.58 -6.63
N ASN A 108 -0.63 -9.49 -7.31
CA ASN A 108 0.68 -9.39 -7.98
C ASN A 108 1.74 -8.70 -7.14
N LEU A 109 1.35 -7.86 -6.17
CA LEU A 109 2.29 -7.01 -5.43
C LEU A 109 2.25 -7.22 -3.92
N LEU A 110 1.13 -7.62 -3.32
CA LEU A 110 0.93 -7.51 -1.87
C LEU A 110 0.73 -8.86 -1.15
N ASP A 111 -0.21 -9.69 -1.60
CA ASP A 111 -0.77 -10.79 -0.81
C ASP A 111 0.28 -11.81 -0.37
N TYR A 112 1.19 -12.22 -1.24
CA TYR A 112 2.21 -13.23 -0.92
C TYR A 112 3.26 -12.76 0.11
N PHE A 113 3.36 -11.46 0.39
CA PHE A 113 4.17 -10.96 1.50
C PHE A 113 3.40 -10.89 2.82
N ASP A 114 2.07 -10.82 2.76
CA ASP A 114 1.20 -10.86 3.93
C ASP A 114 1.28 -12.24 4.60
N PRO A 115 1.45 -12.33 5.92
CA PRO A 115 1.58 -13.61 6.61
C PRO A 115 0.39 -14.56 6.49
N HIS A 116 -0.79 -14.06 6.15
CA HIS A 116 -2.02 -14.83 6.01
C HIS A 116 -2.46 -15.02 4.56
N ASP A 117 -1.73 -14.48 3.59
CA ASP A 117 -2.08 -14.50 2.15
C ASP A 117 -3.49 -13.93 1.89
N LYS A 118 -3.88 -12.94 2.71
CA LYS A 118 -5.24 -12.41 2.82
C LYS A 118 -5.26 -10.89 2.98
N HIS A 119 -4.23 -10.21 2.49
CA HIS A 119 -4.06 -8.77 2.77
C HIS A 119 -5.27 -7.96 2.33
N CYS A 120 -5.87 -8.34 1.20
CA CYS A 120 -7.03 -7.66 0.65
C CYS A 120 -8.23 -8.59 0.33
N VAL A 121 -8.53 -9.61 1.13
CA VAL A 121 -9.77 -10.37 0.89
C VAL A 121 -10.99 -9.63 1.43
N SER A 122 -12.08 -9.67 0.67
CA SER A 122 -13.41 -9.33 1.19
C SER A 122 -13.70 -10.28 2.36
N GLU A 123 -14.01 -9.77 3.55
CA GLU A 123 -14.69 -10.61 4.54
C GLU A 123 -15.96 -11.15 3.88
N SER A 124 -16.01 -12.47 3.71
CA SER A 124 -17.20 -13.22 3.27
C SER A 124 -18.27 -13.18 4.35
#